data_AF-A0A353ZFJ3-F1
#
_entry.id   AF-A0A353ZFJ3-F1
#
_cell.length_a   1.000
_cell.length_b   1.000
_cell.length_c   1.000
_cell.angle_alpha   90.00
_cell.angle_beta   90.00
_cell.angle_gamma   90.00
#
_symmetry.space_group_name_H-M   'P 1'
#
loop_
_entity.id
_entity.type
_entity.pdbx_description
1 polymer ?
#
loop_
_entity_poly.entity_id
_entity_poly.type
_entity_poly.pdbx_seq_one_letter_code
_entity_poly.pdbx_strand_id
1 'polypeptide(L)'
;MVWHEFRNESSETIPPFGVLRVTGVVVPEPGRVVLVGNQPDTFGCQERGMLNGAVPVESGQYGVCTRTGPAAGAYELADGEPAVGERWGPRPGSWRLRRHTGGFVVWGVTNAAAGLVLVQPQPMVSLLGKTDLPHLKNSTARISIWSGPLGFEVDTQHDLPFVYNRYGDVPAGKWVRCAWNDQGNDWELVAAEC
;
A
#
# COMPACT_ATOMS: atom_id res chain seq x y z
N MET A 1 8.63 -6.60 19.35
CA MET A 1 8.60 -6.24 17.92
C MET A 1 9.64 -7.09 17.22
N VAL A 2 9.27 -7.73 16.10
CA VAL A 2 10.20 -8.57 15.32
C VAL A 2 10.77 -7.73 14.18
N TRP A 3 12.08 -7.75 14.03
CA TRP A 3 12.79 -7.08 12.94
C TRP A 3 13.39 -8.13 12.02
N HIS A 4 13.25 -7.91 10.72
CA HIS A 4 13.81 -8.76 9.68
C HIS A 4 14.89 -7.98 8.95
N GLU A 5 16.00 -8.65 8.68
CA GLU A 5 17.02 -8.11 7.78
C GLU A 5 16.47 -8.05 6.35
N PHE A 6 16.78 -6.96 5.66
CA PHE A 6 16.47 -6.80 4.25
C PHE A 6 17.62 -6.17 3.49
N ARG A 7 17.70 -6.40 2.18
CA ARG A 7 18.58 -5.71 1.24
C ARG A 7 17.75 -4.77 0.37
N ASN A 8 18.18 -3.51 0.25
CA ASN A 8 17.54 -2.55 -0.65
C ASN A 8 17.98 -2.80 -2.10
N GLU A 9 17.07 -3.28 -2.95
CA GLU A 9 17.28 -3.47 -4.38
C GLU A 9 16.62 -2.37 -5.24
N SER A 10 16.17 -1.27 -4.61
CA SER A 10 15.83 -0.07 -5.37
C SER A 10 17.11 0.66 -5.79
N SER A 11 17.00 1.50 -6.82
CA SER A 11 18.08 2.42 -7.23
C SER A 11 18.19 3.66 -6.34
N GLU A 12 17.35 3.77 -5.30
CA GLU A 12 17.24 4.93 -4.43
C GLU A 12 17.65 4.58 -2.99
N THR A 13 17.93 5.60 -2.19
CA THR A 13 18.10 5.44 -0.75
C THR A 13 16.72 5.40 -0.08
N ILE A 14 16.47 4.36 0.71
CA ILE A 14 15.26 4.31 1.54
C ILE A 14 15.45 5.26 2.72
N PRO A 15 14.59 6.28 2.90
CA PRO A 15 14.70 7.21 4.01
C PRO A 15 14.40 6.51 5.35
N PRO A 16 14.78 7.11 6.50
CA PRO A 16 14.37 6.65 7.82
C PRO A 16 12.85 6.46 7.93
N PHE A 17 12.42 5.36 8.53
CA PHE A 17 11.01 5.00 8.73
C PHE A 17 10.17 4.93 7.44
N GLY A 18 10.81 4.85 6.27
CA GLY A 18 10.15 4.64 4.99
C GLY A 18 9.43 3.31 4.90
N VAL A 19 8.35 3.30 4.13
CA VAL A 19 7.63 2.09 3.73
C VAL A 19 8.29 1.48 2.49
N LEU A 20 8.63 0.20 2.56
CA LEU A 20 9.19 -0.59 1.46
C LEU A 20 8.29 -1.77 1.14
N ARG A 21 8.37 -2.26 -0.09
CA ARG A 21 7.71 -3.49 -0.54
C ARG A 21 8.73 -4.62 -0.56
N VAL A 22 8.39 -5.73 0.08
CA VAL A 22 9.15 -6.98 -0.05
C VAL A 22 8.83 -7.63 -1.39
N THR A 23 9.85 -7.88 -2.19
CA THR A 23 9.73 -8.49 -3.53
C THR A 23 10.24 -9.92 -3.58
N GLY A 24 10.95 -10.38 -2.55
CA GLY A 24 11.48 -11.75 -2.49
C GLY A 24 12.43 -11.94 -1.31
N VAL A 25 13.31 -12.93 -1.46
CA VAL A 25 14.37 -13.26 -0.50
C VAL A 25 15.67 -13.55 -1.25
N VAL A 26 16.79 -13.31 -0.58
CA VAL A 26 18.14 -13.66 -1.06
C VAL A 26 18.91 -14.36 0.06
N VAL A 27 19.83 -15.25 -0.32
CA VAL A 27 20.71 -15.97 0.60
C VAL A 27 22.16 -15.55 0.28
N PRO A 28 22.66 -14.43 0.83
CA PRO A 28 24.00 -13.95 0.52
C PRO A 28 25.09 -14.93 0.98
N GLU A 29 24.83 -15.69 2.04
CA GLU A 29 25.71 -16.69 2.62
C GLU A 29 24.88 -17.89 3.11
N PRO A 30 25.43 -19.13 3.13
CA PRO A 30 24.72 -20.30 3.61
C PRO A 30 24.13 -20.08 5.01
N GLY A 31 22.81 -20.20 5.13
CA GLY A 31 22.07 -20.07 6.40
C GLY A 31 21.57 -18.66 6.75
N ARG A 32 21.92 -17.63 5.96
CA ARG A 32 21.41 -16.25 6.15
C ARG A 32 20.35 -15.94 5.10
N VAL A 33 19.09 -15.88 5.50
CA VAL A 33 17.98 -15.48 4.62
C VAL A 33 17.67 -14.00 4.85
N VAL A 34 17.72 -13.21 3.78
CA VAL A 34 17.50 -11.77 3.81
C VAL A 34 16.31 -11.43 2.92
N LEU A 35 15.42 -10.56 3.39
CA LEU A 35 14.32 -10.05 2.55
C LEU A 35 14.86 -9.13 1.45
N VAL A 36 14.24 -9.13 0.29
CA VAL A 36 14.56 -8.16 -0.76
C VAL A 36 13.52 -7.04 -0.73
N GLY A 37 13.97 -5.81 -0.51
CA GLY A 37 13.14 -4.61 -0.44
C GLY A 37 13.24 -3.75 -1.69
N ASN A 38 12.12 -3.22 -2.18
CA ASN A 38 12.07 -2.26 -3.26
C ASN A 38 11.01 -1.18 -2.95
N GLN A 39 10.94 -0.14 -3.78
CA GLN A 39 9.92 0.89 -3.67
C GLN A 39 8.53 0.27 -3.87
N PRO A 40 7.51 0.75 -3.13
CA PRO A 40 6.14 0.36 -3.42
C PRO A 40 5.76 0.71 -4.86
N ASP A 41 5.03 -0.19 -5.51
CA ASP A 41 4.54 -0.05 -6.90
C ASP A 41 3.02 -0.26 -7.01
N THR A 42 2.33 -0.47 -5.88
CA THR A 42 0.89 -0.65 -5.80
C THR A 42 0.25 0.43 -4.93
N PHE A 43 -1.05 0.65 -5.13
CA PHE A 43 -1.85 1.51 -4.25
C PHE A 43 -2.20 0.73 -2.98
N GLY A 44 -1.69 1.21 -1.85
CA GLY A 44 -1.88 0.61 -0.55
C GLY A 44 -0.98 -0.59 -0.26
N CYS A 45 -0.96 -0.99 1.00
CA CYS A 45 -0.21 -2.16 1.43
C CYS A 45 -1.13 -3.38 1.43
N GLN A 46 -0.85 -4.36 0.57
CA GLN A 46 -1.38 -5.71 0.74
C GLN A 46 -0.62 -6.37 1.90
N GLU A 47 0.02 -7.52 1.68
CA GLU A 47 0.78 -8.20 2.73
C GLU A 47 2.28 -7.91 2.74
N ARG A 48 2.76 -7.17 1.74
CA ARG A 48 4.19 -7.05 1.42
C ARG A 48 4.85 -5.75 1.87
N GLY A 49 4.09 -4.78 2.39
CA GLY A 49 4.65 -3.53 2.88
C GLY A 49 5.22 -3.66 4.29
N MET A 50 6.45 -3.19 4.49
CA MET A 50 7.16 -3.15 5.76
C MET A 50 7.74 -1.75 5.98
N LEU A 51 8.05 -1.41 7.24
CA LEU A 51 8.67 -0.14 7.61
C LEU A 51 10.14 -0.40 7.95
N ASN A 52 11.08 0.40 7.43
CA ASN A 52 12.48 0.32 7.86
C ASN A 52 12.70 1.06 9.20
N GLY A 53 13.91 0.92 9.75
CA GLY A 53 14.33 1.62 10.97
C GLY A 53 14.67 3.10 10.77
N ALA A 54 15.26 3.69 11.81
CA ALA A 54 15.64 5.11 11.86
C ALA A 54 16.86 5.48 11.00
N VAL A 55 17.54 4.50 10.41
CA VAL A 55 18.76 4.69 9.62
C VAL A 55 18.41 4.57 8.14
N PRO A 56 18.82 5.53 7.28
CA PRO A 56 18.61 5.40 5.85
C PRO A 56 19.34 4.18 5.31
N VAL A 57 18.80 3.53 4.27
CA VAL A 57 19.39 2.35 3.65
C VAL A 57 19.67 2.63 2.18
N GLU A 58 20.95 2.80 1.84
CA GLU A 58 21.37 3.07 0.46
C GLU A 58 21.10 1.88 -0.47
N SER A 59 21.15 2.11 -1.78
CA SER A 59 20.98 1.07 -2.79
C SER A 59 22.03 -0.04 -2.62
N GLY A 60 21.59 -1.29 -2.68
CA GLY A 60 22.41 -2.48 -2.51
C GLY A 60 22.82 -2.80 -1.07
N GLN A 61 22.54 -1.92 -0.11
CA GLN A 61 22.89 -2.08 1.30
C GLN A 61 21.84 -2.88 2.09
N TYR A 62 22.26 -3.35 3.26
CA TYR A 62 21.42 -4.07 4.20
C TYR A 62 20.84 -3.14 5.26
N GLY A 63 19.62 -3.42 5.68
CA GLY A 63 18.94 -2.74 6.78
C GLY A 63 18.01 -3.69 7.53
N VAL A 64 17.20 -3.12 8.43
CA VAL A 64 16.16 -3.86 9.15
C VAL A 64 14.78 -3.26 8.88
N CYS A 65 13.79 -4.12 8.78
CA CYS A 65 12.40 -3.75 8.56
C CYS A 65 11.44 -4.55 9.45
N THR A 66 10.22 -4.04 9.64
CA THR A 66 9.19 -4.71 10.43
C THR A 66 7.80 -4.56 9.81
N ARG A 67 6.98 -5.59 10.00
CA ARG A 67 5.52 -5.57 9.81
C ARG A 67 4.79 -5.75 11.15
N THR A 68 5.52 -5.76 12.26
CA THR A 68 4.92 -5.86 13.59
C THR A 68 4.68 -4.45 14.13
N GLY A 69 3.40 -4.07 14.23
CA GLY A 69 3.01 -2.81 14.84
C GLY A 69 2.87 -2.88 16.37
N PRO A 70 2.74 -1.73 17.05
CA PRO A 70 2.86 -0.38 16.49
C PRO A 70 4.32 -0.03 16.15
N ALA A 71 4.57 0.56 14.99
CA ALA A 71 5.89 0.98 14.52
C ALA A 71 5.85 2.40 13.94
N ALA A 72 6.98 3.11 13.96
CA ALA A 72 7.08 4.43 13.36
C ALA A 72 7.14 4.31 11.84
N GLY A 73 6.37 5.14 11.14
CA GLY A 73 6.40 5.28 9.68
C GLY A 73 6.50 6.76 9.29
N ALA A 74 7.22 7.02 8.19
CA ALA A 74 7.27 8.32 7.56
C ALA A 74 6.03 8.56 6.71
N TYR A 75 5.40 9.72 6.84
CA TYR A 75 4.26 10.14 6.02
C TYR A 75 4.60 11.37 5.17
N GLU A 76 3.78 11.63 4.16
CA GLU A 76 3.89 12.81 3.32
C GLU A 76 3.29 14.04 4.00
N LEU A 77 4.11 15.07 4.22
CA LEU A 77 3.67 16.31 4.87
C LEU A 77 2.64 17.08 4.04
N ALA A 78 2.76 17.02 2.72
CA ALA A 78 1.83 17.68 1.80
C ALA A 78 0.39 17.12 1.89
N ASP A 79 0.20 15.91 2.43
CA ASP A 79 -1.11 15.28 2.60
C ASP A 79 -1.81 15.70 3.92
N GLY A 80 -1.15 16.51 4.75
CA GLY A 80 -1.63 16.95 6.06
C GLY A 80 -1.24 16.03 7.22
N GLU A 81 -1.70 16.34 8.42
CA GLU A 81 -1.38 15.56 9.62
C GLU A 81 -2.33 14.34 9.76
N PRO A 82 -1.80 13.10 9.90
CA PRO A 82 -2.62 11.91 10.10
C PRO A 82 -3.39 11.95 11.43
N ALA A 83 -4.70 11.73 11.40
CA ALA A 83 -5.50 11.60 12.62
C ALA A 83 -5.58 10.15 13.12
N VAL A 84 -5.74 9.97 14.44
CA VAL A 84 -5.90 8.64 15.05
C VAL A 84 -7.08 7.89 14.43
N GLY A 85 -6.86 6.64 14.03
CA GLY A 85 -7.85 5.79 13.37
C GLY A 85 -7.94 5.98 11.85
N GLU A 86 -7.30 7.01 11.27
CA GLU A 86 -7.19 7.12 9.82
C GLU A 86 -6.35 5.97 9.25
N ARG A 87 -6.56 5.71 7.96
CA ARG A 87 -5.82 4.70 7.20
C ARG A 87 -4.91 5.38 6.20
N TRP A 88 -3.63 5.05 6.30
CA TRP A 88 -2.56 5.58 5.47
C TRP A 88 -1.73 4.43 4.92
N GLY A 89 -1.07 4.66 3.79
CA GLY A 89 -0.49 3.55 3.04
C GLY A 89 0.47 3.99 1.94
N PRO A 90 1.27 3.05 1.42
CA PRO A 90 2.22 3.33 0.36
C PRO A 90 1.50 3.64 -0.95
N ARG A 91 2.12 4.48 -1.78
CA ARG A 91 1.72 4.68 -3.18
C ARG A 91 2.88 4.32 -4.11
N PRO A 92 2.59 3.97 -5.38
CA PRO A 92 3.63 3.70 -6.36
C PRO A 92 4.65 4.84 -6.41
N GLY A 93 5.94 4.51 -6.32
CA GLY A 93 7.02 5.50 -6.41
C GLY A 93 7.25 6.34 -5.13
N SER A 94 6.69 5.94 -3.97
CA SER A 94 6.87 6.70 -2.73
C SER A 94 7.31 5.82 -1.56
N TRP A 95 8.32 6.28 -0.83
CA TRP A 95 8.77 5.71 0.44
C TRP A 95 7.96 6.20 1.65
N ARG A 96 6.99 7.10 1.44
CA ARG A 96 6.18 7.70 2.50
C ARG A 96 4.76 7.19 2.45
N LEU A 97 4.15 7.08 3.63
CA LEU A 97 2.73 6.84 3.76
C LEU A 97 1.95 8.07 3.25
N ARG A 98 0.90 7.81 2.48
CA ARG A 98 0.03 8.82 1.87
C ARG A 98 -1.38 8.68 2.41
N ARG A 99 -2.10 9.80 2.45
CA ARG A 99 -3.50 9.84 2.88
C ARG A 99 -4.38 9.12 1.87
N HIS A 100 -5.55 8.65 2.33
CA HIS A 100 -6.55 7.97 1.49
C HIS A 100 -6.04 6.69 0.83
N THR A 101 -4.96 6.12 1.35
CA THR A 101 -4.36 4.90 0.86
C THR A 101 -4.31 3.94 2.04
N GLY A 102 -4.86 2.74 1.92
CA GLY A 102 -4.88 1.79 3.04
C GLY A 102 -3.58 1.01 3.17
N GLY A 103 -3.41 0.32 4.29
CA GLY A 103 -2.23 -0.50 4.54
C GLY A 103 -1.71 -0.42 5.96
N PHE A 104 -1.98 0.70 6.62
CA PHE A 104 -1.62 0.96 8.00
C PHE A 104 -2.73 1.78 8.67
N VAL A 105 -3.04 1.48 9.93
CA VAL A 105 -3.91 2.32 10.78
C VAL A 105 -3.06 3.22 11.65
N VAL A 106 -3.45 4.49 11.75
CA VAL A 106 -2.74 5.53 12.51
C VAL A 106 -3.11 5.45 13.98
N TRP A 107 -2.08 5.44 14.84
CA TRP A 107 -2.21 5.50 16.31
C TRP A 107 -1.88 6.88 16.88
N GLY A 108 -1.17 7.72 16.13
CA GLY A 108 -0.90 9.11 16.49
C GLY A 108 0.40 9.62 15.89
N VAL A 109 0.52 10.93 15.74
CA VAL A 109 1.73 11.58 15.23
C VAL A 109 2.78 11.67 16.33
N THR A 110 3.99 11.20 16.02
CA THR A 110 5.12 11.19 16.97
C THR A 110 6.04 12.37 16.75
N ASN A 111 6.13 12.87 15.51
CA ASN A 111 6.86 14.09 15.18
C ASN A 111 6.29 14.71 13.89
N ALA A 112 5.48 15.76 14.02
CA ALA A 112 4.84 16.41 12.88
C ALA A 112 5.86 17.10 11.95
N ALA A 113 6.88 17.75 12.51
CA ALA A 113 7.90 18.46 11.70
C ALA A 113 8.74 17.50 10.84
N ALA A 114 9.01 16.29 11.35
CA ALA A 114 9.74 15.26 10.61
C ALA A 114 8.83 14.37 9.74
N GLY A 115 7.51 14.52 9.84
CA GLY A 115 6.55 13.66 9.14
C GLY A 115 6.58 12.22 9.66
N LEU A 116 6.64 12.00 10.98
CA LEU A 116 6.63 10.67 11.60
C LEU A 116 5.32 10.39 12.34
N VAL A 117 4.81 9.19 12.14
CA VAL A 117 3.54 8.71 12.71
C VAL A 117 3.71 7.30 13.27
N LEU A 118 3.05 6.99 14.39
CA LEU A 118 2.95 5.64 14.92
C LEU A 118 1.80 4.92 14.21
N VAL A 119 2.08 3.76 13.63
CA VAL A 119 1.11 3.00 12.83
C VAL A 119 1.13 1.51 13.13
N GLN A 120 0.02 0.84 12.87
CA GLN A 120 -0.07 -0.62 12.88
C GLN A 120 -0.37 -1.12 11.46
N PRO A 121 0.40 -2.08 10.93
CA PRO A 121 0.11 -2.68 9.63
C PRO A 121 -1.28 -3.30 9.61
N GLN A 122 -2.05 -2.93 8.59
CA GLN A 122 -3.39 -3.43 8.36
C GLN A 122 -3.58 -3.60 6.84
N PRO A 123 -3.37 -4.81 6.31
CA PRO A 123 -3.46 -5.06 4.87
C PRO A 123 -4.78 -4.56 4.30
N MET A 124 -4.69 -3.88 3.16
CA MET A 124 -5.83 -3.42 2.39
C MET A 124 -6.17 -4.45 1.32
N VAL A 125 -7.18 -5.27 1.61
CA VAL A 125 -7.65 -6.34 0.73
C VAL A 125 -8.96 -6.00 0.02
N SER A 126 -9.50 -4.81 0.24
CA SER A 126 -10.68 -4.31 -0.48
C SER A 126 -10.61 -2.80 -0.68
N LEU A 127 -11.08 -2.37 -1.84
CA LEU A 127 -11.12 -0.99 -2.30
C LEU A 127 -12.52 -0.65 -2.83
N LEU A 128 -12.94 0.59 -2.62
CA LEU A 128 -14.08 1.17 -3.32
C LEU A 128 -13.58 1.83 -4.61
N GLY A 129 -14.32 1.68 -5.68
CA GLY A 129 -14.00 2.35 -6.94
C GLY A 129 -15.23 2.65 -7.79
N LYS A 130 -15.00 3.23 -8.95
CA LYS A 130 -16.00 3.41 -10.00
C LYS A 130 -15.47 2.92 -11.33
N THR A 131 -16.37 2.39 -12.15
CA THR A 131 -16.08 2.05 -13.54
C THR A 131 -15.93 3.31 -14.38
N ASP A 132 -14.83 3.48 -15.10
CA ASP A 132 -14.66 4.61 -16.04
C ASP A 132 -15.30 4.31 -17.40
N LEU A 133 -15.28 3.04 -17.77
CA LEU A 133 -15.86 2.48 -18.98
C LEU A 133 -16.69 1.24 -18.62
N PRO A 134 -17.56 0.75 -19.52
CA PRO A 134 -18.26 -0.51 -19.28
C PRO A 134 -17.28 -1.66 -18.99
N HIS A 135 -17.48 -2.35 -17.87
CA HIS A 135 -16.65 -3.49 -17.46
C HIS A 135 -17.39 -4.79 -17.76
N LEU A 136 -17.08 -5.39 -18.90
CA LEU A 136 -17.73 -6.59 -19.39
C LEU A 136 -17.40 -7.82 -18.52
N LYS A 137 -18.31 -8.79 -18.48
CA LYS A 137 -18.08 -10.08 -17.84
C LYS A 137 -16.88 -10.79 -18.47
N ASN A 138 -16.08 -11.46 -17.62
CA ASN A 138 -14.86 -12.18 -18.00
C ASN A 138 -13.81 -11.31 -18.70
N SER A 139 -13.73 -10.03 -18.31
CA SER A 139 -12.71 -9.11 -18.81
C SER A 139 -11.99 -8.40 -17.67
N THR A 140 -10.82 -7.84 -17.98
CA THR A 140 -10.13 -6.90 -17.10
C THR A 140 -10.42 -5.47 -17.52
N ALA A 141 -10.58 -4.59 -16.54
CA ALA A 141 -10.75 -3.17 -16.79
C ALA A 141 -9.99 -2.34 -15.74
N ARG A 142 -9.86 -1.06 -16.06
CA ARG A 142 -9.41 -0.04 -15.14
C ARG A 142 -10.57 0.41 -14.24
N ILE A 143 -10.30 0.57 -12.95
CA ILE A 143 -11.26 1.10 -11.97
C ILE A 143 -10.58 2.26 -11.23
N SER A 144 -11.15 3.47 -11.32
CA SER A 144 -10.69 4.58 -10.49
C SER A 144 -11.03 4.33 -9.02
N ILE A 145 -10.07 4.63 -8.15
CA ILE A 145 -10.15 4.39 -6.72
C ILE A 145 -10.76 5.61 -6.03
N TRP A 146 -11.79 5.35 -5.22
CA TRP A 146 -12.48 6.37 -4.44
C TRP A 146 -12.30 6.11 -2.94
N SER A 147 -12.11 7.18 -2.16
CA SER A 147 -11.87 7.08 -0.72
C SER A 147 -12.45 8.29 0.01
N GLY A 148 -12.79 8.12 1.28
CA GLY A 148 -13.37 9.18 2.10
C GLY A 148 -14.43 8.64 3.06
N PRO A 149 -15.06 9.52 3.85
CA PRO A 149 -16.23 9.15 4.65
C PRO A 149 -17.37 8.66 3.74
N LEU A 150 -18.22 7.78 4.28
CA LEU A 150 -19.36 7.24 3.54
C LEU A 150 -20.27 8.38 3.02
N GLY A 151 -20.50 8.42 1.71
CA GLY A 151 -21.30 9.44 1.03
C GLY A 151 -20.55 10.74 0.70
N PHE A 152 -19.26 10.83 1.06
CA PHE A 152 -18.36 11.95 0.76
C PHE A 152 -17.05 11.46 0.16
N GLU A 153 -17.09 10.33 -0.54
CA GLU A 153 -15.93 9.76 -1.19
C GLU A 153 -15.45 10.68 -2.33
N VAL A 154 -14.14 10.84 -2.41
CA VAL A 154 -13.46 11.60 -3.46
C VAL A 154 -12.62 10.67 -4.32
N ASP A 155 -12.49 11.02 -5.59
CA ASP A 155 -11.57 10.36 -6.51
C ASP A 155 -10.14 10.61 -6.03
N THR A 156 -9.40 9.52 -5.82
CA THR A 156 -8.00 9.59 -5.36
C THR A 156 -7.02 9.98 -6.48
N GLN A 157 -7.48 10.05 -7.74
CA GLN A 157 -6.66 10.19 -8.95
C GLN A 157 -5.70 8.99 -9.16
N HIS A 158 -6.02 7.84 -8.58
CA HIS A 158 -5.31 6.58 -8.77
C HIS A 158 -6.27 5.52 -9.27
N ASP A 159 -5.76 4.62 -10.11
CA ASP A 159 -6.54 3.57 -10.72
C ASP A 159 -6.01 2.18 -10.33
N LEU A 160 -6.91 1.20 -10.28
CA LEU A 160 -6.57 -0.22 -10.37
C LEU A 160 -6.56 -0.61 -11.86
N PRO A 161 -5.40 -0.87 -12.49
CA PRO A 161 -5.33 -1.03 -13.94
C PRO A 161 -5.89 -2.36 -14.46
N PHE A 162 -5.94 -3.39 -13.63
CA PHE A 162 -6.28 -4.77 -14.02
C PHE A 162 -7.23 -5.42 -13.01
N VAL A 163 -8.47 -4.95 -12.95
CA VAL A 163 -9.51 -5.58 -12.12
C VAL A 163 -10.30 -6.56 -12.97
N TYR A 164 -10.32 -7.84 -12.58
CA TYR A 164 -11.07 -8.89 -13.28
C TYR A 164 -12.55 -8.92 -12.85
N ASN A 165 -13.48 -9.13 -13.79
CA ASN A 165 -14.91 -9.23 -13.50
C ASN A 165 -15.45 -10.63 -13.83
N ARG A 166 -15.95 -11.35 -12.81
CA ARG A 166 -16.55 -12.69 -12.96
C ARG A 166 -18.08 -12.70 -13.13
N TYR A 167 -18.77 -11.62 -12.74
CA TYR A 167 -20.21 -11.69 -12.46
C TYR A 167 -21.07 -11.42 -13.70
N GLY A 168 -20.98 -10.20 -14.23
CA GLY A 168 -21.86 -9.68 -15.27
C GLY A 168 -21.38 -8.31 -15.76
N ASP A 169 -21.95 -7.82 -16.86
CA ASP A 169 -21.56 -6.53 -17.43
C ASP A 169 -21.94 -5.38 -16.48
N VAL A 170 -20.98 -4.53 -16.14
CA VAL A 170 -21.17 -3.34 -15.30
C VAL A 170 -21.07 -2.10 -16.18
N PRO A 171 -22.11 -1.26 -16.30
CA PRO A 171 -22.04 -0.01 -17.03
C PRO A 171 -20.95 0.93 -16.49
N ALA A 172 -20.55 1.94 -17.29
CA ALA A 172 -19.69 3.01 -16.83
C ALA A 172 -20.36 3.84 -15.71
N GLY A 173 -19.54 4.45 -14.85
CA GLY A 173 -19.96 5.35 -13.77
C GLY A 173 -20.55 4.66 -12.54
N LYS A 174 -20.58 3.33 -12.50
CA LYS A 174 -21.17 2.56 -11.40
C LYS A 174 -20.18 2.36 -10.27
N TRP A 175 -20.68 2.44 -9.04
CA TRP A 175 -19.88 2.10 -7.87
C TRP A 175 -19.58 0.61 -7.85
N VAL A 176 -18.34 0.26 -7.54
CA VAL A 176 -17.89 -1.12 -7.41
C VAL A 176 -17.05 -1.31 -6.16
N ARG A 177 -17.03 -2.54 -5.65
CA ARG A 177 -16.01 -2.99 -4.71
C ARG A 177 -15.06 -3.95 -5.40
N CYS A 178 -13.79 -3.68 -5.25
CA CYS A 178 -12.71 -4.56 -5.65
C CYS A 178 -12.17 -5.26 -4.40
N ALA A 179 -11.81 -6.53 -4.52
CA ALA A 179 -11.07 -7.26 -3.51
C ALA A 179 -9.80 -7.86 -4.09
N TRP A 180 -8.79 -8.01 -3.24
CA TRP A 180 -7.56 -8.66 -3.59
C TRP A 180 -7.74 -10.18 -3.52
N ASN A 181 -7.42 -10.87 -4.61
CA ASN A 181 -7.45 -12.32 -4.69
C ASN A 181 -6.05 -12.86 -4.38
N ASP A 182 -5.85 -13.37 -3.17
CA ASP A 182 -4.56 -13.90 -2.71
C ASP A 182 -4.06 -15.09 -3.55
N GLN A 183 -4.96 -15.83 -4.22
CA GLN A 183 -4.57 -16.98 -5.05
C GLN A 183 -3.97 -16.54 -6.39
N GLY A 184 -4.57 -15.52 -7.01
CA GLY A 184 -4.14 -14.98 -8.30
C GLY A 184 -3.14 -13.83 -8.18
N ASN A 185 -2.99 -13.27 -6.98
CA ASN A 185 -2.21 -12.05 -6.73
C ASN A 185 -2.69 -10.90 -7.65
N ASP A 186 -4.00 -10.78 -7.79
CA ASP A 186 -4.70 -9.85 -8.67
C ASP A 186 -5.95 -9.25 -7.99
N TRP A 187 -6.52 -8.21 -8.60
CA TRP A 187 -7.76 -7.60 -8.11
C TRP A 187 -8.95 -8.17 -8.89
N GLU A 188 -10.04 -8.46 -8.19
CA GLU A 188 -11.31 -8.79 -8.82
C GLU A 188 -12.44 -7.90 -8.28
N LEU A 189 -13.44 -7.67 -9.11
CA LEU A 189 -14.72 -7.15 -8.64
C LEU A 189 -15.33 -8.17 -7.67
N VAL A 190 -15.95 -7.70 -6.60
CA VAL A 190 -16.74 -8.51 -5.64
C VAL A 190 -18.16 -7.98 -5.42
N ALA A 191 -18.41 -6.73 -5.79
CA ALA A 191 -19.74 -6.13 -5.81
C ALA A 191 -19.79 -4.99 -6.82
N ALA A 192 -20.97 -4.75 -7.38
CA ALA A 192 -21.26 -3.61 -8.25
C ALA A 192 -22.65 -3.06 -7.93
N GLU A 193 -22.80 -1.76 -8.05
CA GLU A 193 -24.11 -1.09 -8.10
C GLU A 193 -24.82 -1.49 -9.39
N CYS A 194 -26.00 -2.08 -9.25
CA CYS A 194 -26.89 -2.42 -10.36
C CYS A 194 -27.66 -1.18 -10.82
#